data_AF-A0A8J6ZTR7-F1
#
_entry.id   AF-A0A8J6ZTR7-F1
#
_cell.length_a   1.000
_cell.length_b   1.000
_cell.length_c   1.000
_cell.angle_alpha   90.00
_cell.angle_beta   90.00
_cell.angle_gamma   90.00
#
_symmetry.space_group_name_H-M   'P 1'
#
loop_
_entity.id
_entity.type
_entity.pdbx_description
1 polymer ?
#
loop_
_entity_poly.entity_id
_entity_poly.type
_entity_poly.pdbx_seq_one_letter_code
_entity_poly.pdbx_strand_id
1 'polypeptide(L)'
;MTQQAEDLKAALQKARASKRKSPEPTPPLEPQLSQKKQVEKAVDERRRRVLLGKHATKTITAESGTIIVEAGAEVTEDVLQRARLSNKFIELSMNVQ
;
A
#
# COMPACT_ATOMS: atom_id res chain seq x y z
N MET A 1 -51.13 31.63 -29.23
CA MET A 1 -50.50 30.30 -29.38
C MET A 1 -48.98 30.40 -29.16
N THR A 2 -48.50 31.05 -28.10
CA THR A 2 -47.05 31.38 -28.05
C THR A 2 -46.40 31.55 -26.67
N GLN A 3 -47.09 31.39 -25.54
CA GLN A 3 -46.48 31.69 -24.22
C GLN A 3 -45.92 30.47 -23.46
N GLN A 4 -46.17 29.23 -23.89
CA GLN A 4 -45.66 28.03 -23.19
C GLN A 4 -44.29 27.53 -23.70
N ALA A 5 -43.76 28.09 -24.79
CA ALA A 5 -42.49 27.63 -25.38
C ALA A 5 -41.25 28.36 -24.84
N GLU A 6 -41.39 29.51 -24.17
CA GLU A 6 -40.25 30.28 -23.66
C GLU A 6 -39.80 29.86 -22.26
N ASP A 7 -40.69 29.33 -21.43
CA ASP A 7 -40.39 29.00 -20.02
C ASP A 7 -39.48 27.76 -19.89
N LEU A 8 -39.65 26.78 -20.78
CA LEU A 8 -38.77 25.60 -20.86
C LEU A 8 -37.34 25.94 -21.31
N LYS A 9 -37.16 27.02 -22.07
CA LYS A 9 -35.85 27.45 -22.57
C LYS A 9 -35.02 28.15 -21.49
N ALA A 10 -35.69 28.86 -20.57
CA ALA A 10 -35.06 29.51 -19.42
C ALA A 10 -34.60 28.51 -18.35
N ALA A 11 -35.34 27.43 -18.12
CA ALA A 11 -34.96 26.37 -17.18
C ALA A 11 -33.72 25.59 -17.63
N LEU A 12 -33.55 25.37 -18.95
CA LEU A 12 -32.40 24.63 -19.49
C LEU A 12 -31.09 25.46 -19.43
N GLN A 13 -31.19 26.79 -19.50
CA GLN A 13 -30.02 27.67 -19.48
C GLN A 13 -29.43 27.85 -18.07
N LYS A 14 -30.27 27.80 -17.03
CA LYS A 14 -29.84 27.91 -15.62
C LYS A 14 -29.15 26.63 -15.11
N ALA A 15 -29.45 25.48 -15.70
CA ALA A 15 -28.77 24.22 -15.39
C ALA A 15 -27.35 24.12 -16.01
N ARG A 16 -27.08 24.83 -17.11
CA ARG A 16 -25.77 24.83 -17.78
C ARG A 16 -24.75 25.80 -17.17
N ALA A 17 -25.18 26.81 -16.41
CA ALA A 17 -24.29 27.76 -15.76
C ALA A 17 -23.68 27.23 -14.45
N SER A 18 -24.33 26.27 -13.78
CA SER A 18 -23.86 25.71 -12.50
C SER A 18 -22.89 24.52 -12.63
N LYS A 19 -22.51 24.12 -13.86
CA LYS A 19 -21.48 23.08 -14.07
C LYS A 19 -20.08 23.64 -14.37
N ARG A 20 -19.87 24.96 -14.24
CA ARG A 20 -18.57 25.62 -14.46
C ARG A 20 -17.76 25.93 -13.21
N LYS A 21 -18.05 25.27 -12.08
CA LYS A 21 -17.18 25.26 -10.90
C LYS A 21 -17.05 23.85 -10.33
N SER A 22 -16.31 23.04 -11.04
CA SER A 22 -15.35 22.18 -10.38
C SER A 22 -14.12 22.27 -11.27
N PRO A 23 -12.94 22.69 -10.75
CA PRO A 23 -11.72 22.34 -11.42
C PRO A 23 -11.73 20.82 -11.44
N GLU A 24 -12.07 20.22 -12.58
CA GLU A 24 -11.74 18.82 -12.76
C GLU A 24 -10.21 18.80 -12.70
N PRO A 25 -9.64 18.19 -11.65
CA PRO A 25 -8.21 18.21 -11.45
C PRO A 25 -7.61 17.64 -12.73
N THR A 26 -6.53 18.28 -13.18
CA THR A 26 -5.44 17.61 -13.90
C THR A 26 -5.49 16.12 -13.58
N PRO A 27 -5.58 15.19 -14.55
CA PRO A 27 -5.49 13.77 -14.23
C PRO A 27 -4.29 13.64 -13.31
N PRO A 28 -4.45 13.14 -12.07
CA PRO A 28 -3.36 13.14 -11.14
C PRO A 28 -2.22 12.43 -11.85
N LEU A 29 -1.10 13.11 -12.09
CA LEU A 29 0.15 12.49 -12.53
C LEU A 29 0.75 11.65 -11.38
N GLU A 30 -0.10 11.06 -10.53
CA GLU A 30 0.22 10.20 -9.41
C GLU A 30 -0.22 8.72 -9.57
N PRO A 31 -0.38 8.09 -10.76
CA PRO A 31 -0.49 6.64 -10.78
C PRO A 31 0.88 5.99 -10.55
N GLN A 32 1.98 6.67 -10.89
CA GLN A 32 3.30 6.04 -10.95
C GLN A 32 3.90 5.80 -9.57
N LEU A 33 3.75 6.72 -8.62
CA LEU A 33 4.24 6.53 -7.25
C LEU A 33 3.38 5.52 -6.47
N SER A 34 2.05 5.58 -6.64
CA SER A 34 1.09 4.70 -5.98
C SER A 34 1.14 3.26 -6.49
N GLN A 35 1.39 3.04 -7.79
CA GLN A 35 1.63 1.70 -8.31
C GLN A 35 2.95 1.13 -7.79
N LYS A 36 4.04 1.92 -7.80
CA LYS A 36 5.36 1.47 -7.32
C LYS A 36 5.36 1.09 -5.84
N LYS A 37 4.68 1.86 -5.00
CA LYS A 37 4.51 1.55 -3.57
C LYS A 37 3.60 0.32 -3.33
N GLN A 38 2.68 0.02 -4.24
CA GLN A 38 1.83 -1.18 -4.16
C GLN A 38 2.55 -2.46 -4.59
N VAL A 39 3.38 -2.41 -5.65
CA VAL A 39 4.19 -3.57 -6.03
C VAL A 39 5.24 -3.90 -4.97
N GLU A 40 5.86 -2.90 -4.32
CA GLU A 40 6.81 -3.13 -3.23
C GLU A 40 6.16 -3.84 -2.03
N LYS A 41 4.95 -3.41 -1.64
CA LYS A 41 4.16 -4.08 -0.59
C LYS A 41 3.81 -5.52 -0.96
N ALA A 42 3.42 -5.78 -2.21
CA ALA A 42 3.08 -7.11 -2.67
C ALA A 42 4.29 -8.07 -2.69
N VAL A 43 5.48 -7.56 -3.05
CA VAL A 43 6.73 -8.36 -3.04
C VAL A 43 7.14 -8.68 -1.60
N ASP A 44 7.02 -7.72 -0.69
CA ASP A 44 7.34 -7.90 0.73
C ASP A 44 6.38 -8.91 1.40
N GLU A 45 5.09 -8.82 1.11
CA GLU A 45 4.10 -9.78 1.60
C GLU A 45 4.34 -11.18 1.05
N ARG A 46 4.76 -11.29 -0.22
CA ARG A 46 5.14 -12.59 -0.77
C ARG A 46 6.38 -13.15 -0.09
N ARG A 47 7.38 -12.33 0.22
CA ARG A 47 8.56 -12.76 1.00
C ARG A 47 8.15 -13.23 2.40
N ARG A 48 7.29 -12.48 3.09
CA ARG A 48 6.73 -12.87 4.40
C ARG A 48 6.09 -14.25 4.35
N ARG A 49 5.27 -14.52 3.33
CA ARG A 49 4.60 -15.81 3.16
C ARG A 49 5.58 -16.97 2.93
N VAL A 50 6.74 -16.71 2.33
CA VAL A 50 7.79 -17.72 2.11
C VAL A 50 8.62 -17.96 3.37
N LEU A 51 8.72 -16.96 4.25
CA LEU A 51 9.49 -17.04 5.49
C LEU A 51 8.71 -17.69 6.64
N LEU A 52 7.38 -17.58 6.64
CA LEU A 52 6.54 -18.18 7.67
C LEU A 52 6.70 -19.70 7.70
N GLY A 53 7.03 -20.26 8.87
CA GLY A 53 7.25 -21.70 9.08
C GLY A 53 8.62 -22.22 8.62
N LYS A 54 9.50 -21.35 8.10
CA LYS A 54 10.91 -21.68 7.86
C LYS A 54 11.68 -21.72 9.16
N HIS A 55 12.85 -22.37 9.18
CA HIS A 55 13.73 -22.34 10.35
C HIS A 55 14.91 -21.41 10.11
N ALA A 56 15.21 -20.57 11.11
CA ALA A 56 16.38 -19.70 11.04
C ALA A 56 17.66 -20.53 11.11
N THR A 57 18.64 -20.25 10.25
CA THR A 57 19.95 -20.94 10.25
C THR A 57 20.95 -20.29 11.21
N LYS A 58 20.67 -19.05 11.63
CA LYS A 58 21.49 -18.26 12.56
C LYS A 58 20.60 -17.47 13.51
N THR A 59 21.15 -17.16 14.68
CA THR A 59 20.53 -16.23 15.62
C THR A 59 20.57 -14.83 15.04
N ILE A 60 19.41 -14.19 14.95
CA ILE A 60 19.26 -12.82 14.46
C ILE A 60 18.99 -11.91 15.66
N THR A 61 19.84 -10.90 15.80
CA THR A 61 19.74 -9.92 16.89
C THR A 61 19.48 -8.54 16.31
N ALA A 62 18.54 -7.80 16.90
CA ALA A 62 18.30 -6.40 16.57
C ALA A 62 19.52 -5.52 16.95
N GLU A 63 19.61 -4.32 16.38
CA GLU A 63 20.63 -3.34 16.78
C GLU A 63 20.52 -2.94 18.26
N SER A 64 19.32 -3.10 18.86
CA SER A 64 19.10 -2.91 20.30
C SER A 64 19.69 -4.03 21.18
N GLY A 65 20.27 -5.07 20.60
CA GLY A 65 20.74 -6.26 21.32
C GLY A 65 19.63 -7.26 21.66
N THR A 66 18.37 -7.01 21.25
CA THR A 66 17.26 -7.96 21.47
C THR A 66 17.31 -9.10 20.45
N ILE A 67 17.19 -10.34 20.92
CA ILE A 67 17.11 -11.51 20.04
C ILE A 67 15.75 -11.55 19.36
N ILE A 68 15.76 -11.57 18.02
CA ILE A 68 14.55 -11.65 17.18
C ILE A 68 14.17 -13.12 16.98
N VAL A 69 15.14 -13.96 16.64
CA VAL A 69 14.97 -15.40 16.49
C VAL A 69 16.29 -16.11 16.76
N GLU A 70 16.24 -17.29 17.38
CA GLU A 70 17.41 -18.12 17.64
C GLU A 70 17.74 -19.04 16.47
N ALA A 71 19.00 -19.45 16.33
CA ALA A 71 19.39 -20.46 15.35
C ALA A 71 18.60 -21.76 15.58
N GLY A 72 17.99 -22.28 14.52
CA GLY A 72 17.15 -23.48 14.53
C GLY A 72 15.70 -23.23 14.94
N ALA A 73 15.32 -22.03 15.39
CA ALA A 73 13.95 -21.72 15.75
C ALA A 73 13.06 -21.45 14.52
N GLU A 74 11.78 -21.75 14.65
CA GLU A 74 10.77 -21.50 13.62
C GLU A 74 10.49 -19.99 13.47
N VAL A 75 10.40 -19.54 12.21
CA VAL A 75 10.03 -18.18 11.85
C VAL A 75 8.50 -18.06 11.90
N THR A 76 8.03 -17.55 13.03
CA THR A 76 6.62 -17.23 13.24
C THR A 76 6.29 -15.81 12.78
N GLU A 77 5.01 -15.48 12.78
CA GLU A 77 4.53 -14.15 12.44
C GLU A 77 5.11 -13.05 13.36
N ASP A 78 5.27 -13.38 14.64
CA ASP A 78 5.88 -12.50 15.63
C ASP A 78 7.35 -12.22 15.29
N VAL A 79 8.11 -13.24 14.88
CA VAL A 79 9.50 -13.09 14.42
C VAL A 79 9.58 -12.15 13.21
N LEU A 80 8.67 -12.30 12.25
CA LEU A 80 8.63 -11.46 11.04
C LEU A 80 8.31 -10.01 11.38
N GLN A 81 7.39 -9.76 12.31
CA GLN A 81 7.06 -8.42 12.76
C GLN A 81 8.24 -7.77 13.49
N ARG A 82 8.90 -8.49 14.41
CA ARG A 82 10.10 -8.01 15.12
C ARG A 82 11.26 -7.74 14.16
N ALA A 83 11.47 -8.61 13.17
CA ALA A 83 12.48 -8.43 12.12
C ALA A 83 12.20 -7.19 11.26
N ARG A 84 10.93 -6.90 10.94
CA ARG A 84 10.52 -5.71 10.18
C ARG A 84 10.74 -4.42 10.97
N LEU A 85 10.38 -4.40 12.25
CA LEU A 85 10.59 -3.23 13.13
C LEU A 85 12.07 -2.95 13.39
N SER A 86 12.90 -3.99 13.36
CA SER A 86 14.35 -3.90 13.61
C SER A 86 15.18 -3.78 12.33
N ASN A 87 14.57 -3.58 11.16
CA ASN A 87 15.23 -3.58 9.85
C ASN A 87 16.08 -4.86 9.56
N LYS A 88 15.79 -5.98 10.21
CA LYS A 88 16.48 -7.28 10.06
C LYS A 88 15.77 -8.27 9.13
N PHE A 89 14.66 -7.87 8.51
CA PHE A 89 13.86 -8.73 7.65
C PHE A 89 14.64 -9.31 6.46
N ILE A 90 15.52 -8.51 5.85
CA ILE A 90 16.36 -8.95 4.74
C ILE A 90 17.40 -9.98 5.21
N GLU A 91 18.04 -9.74 6.35
CA GLU A 91 19.00 -10.66 6.96
C GLU A 91 18.33 -11.99 7.30
N LEU A 92 17.17 -11.95 7.95
CA LEU A 92 16.36 -13.13 8.24
C LEU A 92 16.06 -13.90 6.95
N SER A 93 15.67 -13.20 5.87
CA SER A 93 15.34 -13.85 4.60
C SER A 93 16.50 -14.58 3.92
N MET A 94 17.74 -14.18 4.22
CA MET A 94 18.94 -14.87 3.72
C MET A 94 19.37 -16.05 4.61
N ASN A 95 18.86 -16.13 5.84
CA ASN A 95 19.29 -17.09 6.85
C ASN A 95 18.13 -18.01 7.26
N VAL A 96 17.34 -18.48 6.29
CA VAL A 96 16.25 -19.44 6.51
C VAL A 96 16.36 -20.64 5.57
N GLN A 97 15.93 -21.81 6.03
CA GLN A 97 15.86 -23.06 5.25
C GLN A 97 14.46 -23.67 5.28
#